data_AF-H1W0N2-F1
#
_entry.id   AF-H1W0N2-F1
#
_cell.length_a   1.000
_cell.length_b   1.000
_cell.length_c   1.000
_cell.angle_alpha   90.00
_cell.angle_beta   90.00
_cell.angle_gamma   90.00
#
_symmetry.space_group_name_H-M   'P 1'
#
loop_
_entity.id
_entity.type
_entity.pdbx_description
1 polymer ?
#
loop_
_entity_poly.entity_id
_entity_poly.type
_entity_poly.pdbx_seq_one_letter_code
_entity_poly.pdbx_strand_id
1 'polypeptide(L)'
;MLRQATELIPGRDAVVEDDEDGKRVAMPHNVILGRRWMVVVPRVTDGVDGAGVNAAGMLGVVWASEVGTAEKWKRLGPRRVLREVGVGK
;
A
#
# COMPACT_ATOMS: atom_id res chain seq x y z
N MET A 1 -7.92 3.96 14.88
CA MET A 1 -8.36 2.95 13.91
C MET A 1 -7.77 1.58 14.18
N LEU A 2 -6.43 1.40 14.18
CA LEU A 2 -5.83 0.06 14.35
C LEU A 2 -6.25 -0.66 15.64
N ARG A 3 -6.28 0.07 16.77
CA ARG A 3 -6.77 -0.43 18.07
C ARG A 3 -8.23 -0.90 18.04
N GLN A 4 -9.12 -0.13 17.39
CA GLN A 4 -10.52 -0.53 17.25
C GLN A 4 -10.65 -1.78 16.36
N ALA A 5 -9.79 -1.94 15.36
CA ALA A 5 -9.81 -3.10 14.48
C ALA A 5 -9.36 -4.39 15.19
N THR A 6 -8.40 -4.33 16.11
CA THR A 6 -7.98 -5.50 16.91
C THR A 6 -9.03 -5.88 17.95
N GLU A 7 -9.71 -4.91 18.57
CA GLU A 7 -10.79 -5.16 19.54
C GLU A 7 -12.00 -5.88 18.91
N LEU A 8 -12.25 -5.67 17.61
CA LEU A 8 -13.36 -6.31 16.88
C LEU A 8 -13.11 -7.79 16.54
N ILE A 9 -11.86 -8.25 16.56
CA ILE A 9 -11.48 -9.62 16.18
C ILE A 9 -10.60 -10.22 17.28
N PRO A 10 -11.19 -10.97 18.23
CA PRO A 10 -10.44 -11.59 19.32
C PRO A 10 -9.27 -12.44 18.81
N GLY A 11 -8.10 -12.30 19.43
CA GLY A 11 -6.88 -13.06 19.08
C GLY A 11 -6.02 -12.45 17.97
N ARG A 12 -6.35 -11.25 17.47
CA ARG A 12 -5.52 -10.52 16.49
C ARG A 12 -4.52 -9.53 17.08
N ASP A 13 -4.36 -9.47 18.39
CA ASP A 13 -3.38 -8.57 19.01
C ASP A 13 -1.94 -8.91 18.61
N ALA A 14 -1.68 -10.16 18.24
CA ALA A 14 -0.36 -10.66 17.81
C ALA A 14 0.05 -10.24 16.39
N VAL A 15 -0.85 -9.69 15.56
CA VAL A 15 -0.52 -9.21 14.19
C VAL A 15 -0.25 -7.70 14.13
N VAL A 16 -0.11 -7.08 15.31
CA VAL A 16 0.24 -5.67 15.47
C VAL A 16 1.58 -5.60 16.16
N GLU A 17 2.54 -4.97 15.50
CA GLU A 17 3.91 -4.78 15.97
C GLU A 17 4.08 -3.35 16.47
N ASP A 18 5.12 -3.10 17.26
CA ASP A 18 5.55 -1.74 17.58
C ASP A 18 6.65 -1.34 16.58
N ASP A 19 6.50 -0.16 15.96
CA ASP A 19 7.56 0.42 15.13
C ASP A 19 8.71 0.98 15.99
N GLU A 20 9.74 1.55 15.34
CA GLU A 20 10.91 2.12 16.01
C GLU A 20 10.57 3.24 17.01
N ASP A 21 9.42 3.90 16.84
CA ASP A 21 8.91 4.95 17.71
C ASP A 21 7.96 4.41 18.81
N GLY A 22 7.81 3.09 18.92
CA GLY A 22 6.93 2.43 19.90
C GLY A 22 5.44 2.55 19.55
N LYS A 23 5.11 2.82 18.29
CA LYS A 23 3.72 2.93 17.84
C LYS A 23 3.24 1.60 17.29
N ARG A 24 2.06 1.19 17.73
CA ARG A 24 1.37 0.01 17.22
C ARG A 24 1.02 0.16 15.73
N VAL A 25 1.67 -0.64 14.90
CA VAL A 25 1.50 -0.71 13.44
C VAL A 25 1.04 -2.09 13.01
N ALA A 26 0.22 -2.14 11.96
CA ALA A 26 -0.03 -3.39 11.24
C ALA A 26 0.91 -3.44 10.03
N MET A 27 1.20 -4.65 9.56
CA MET A 27 1.94 -4.86 8.30
C MET A 27 1.31 -3.99 7.19
N PRO A 28 2.07 -3.10 6.53
CA PRO A 28 1.51 -2.20 5.52
C PRO A 28 0.86 -2.97 4.36
N HIS A 29 -0.38 -2.62 4.03
CA HIS A 29 -1.11 -3.29 2.95
C HIS A 29 -2.20 -2.40 2.36
N ASN A 30 -2.55 -2.67 1.10
CA ASN A 30 -3.78 -2.17 0.49
C ASN A 30 -4.85 -3.26 0.54
N VAL A 31 -6.06 -2.92 0.99
CA VAL A 31 -7.26 -3.74 0.77
C VAL A 31 -8.07 -3.10 -0.34
N ILE A 32 -8.34 -3.86 -1.40
CA ILE A 32 -9.23 -3.41 -2.47
C ILE A 32 -10.44 -4.34 -2.52
N LEU A 33 -11.63 -3.76 -2.40
CA LEU A 33 -12.90 -4.44 -2.42
C LEU A 33 -13.70 -4.06 -3.66
N GLY A 34 -13.96 -5.03 -4.53
CA GLY A 34 -14.91 -4.93 -5.63
C GLY A 34 -16.22 -5.66 -5.31
N ARG A 35 -17.21 -5.54 -6.19
CA ARG A 35 -18.54 -6.20 -6.00
C ARG A 35 -18.48 -7.73 -5.89
N ARG A 36 -17.44 -8.38 -6.43
CA ARG A 36 -17.33 -9.85 -6.52
C ARG A 36 -15.98 -10.38 -6.06
N TRP A 37 -15.08 -9.52 -5.61
CA TRP A 37 -13.72 -9.91 -5.28
C TRP A 37 -13.15 -8.98 -4.23
N MET A 38 -12.21 -9.50 -3.47
CA MET A 38 -11.39 -8.77 -2.52
C MET A 38 -9.95 -9.17 -2.78
N VAL A 39 -9.03 -8.19 -2.75
CA VAL A 39 -7.59 -8.46 -2.79
C VAL A 39 -6.90 -7.67 -1.71
N VAL A 40 -5.93 -8.33 -1.05
CA VAL A 40 -5.01 -7.70 -0.11
C VAL A 40 -3.64 -7.74 -0.74
N VAL A 41 -3.02 -6.57 -0.86
CA VAL A 41 -1.69 -6.42 -1.47
C VAL A 41 -0.74 -5.90 -0.40
N PRO A 42 0.23 -6.72 0.08
CA PRO A 42 1.27 -6.25 0.99
C PRO A 42 2.10 -5.15 0.33
N ARG A 43 2.51 -4.17 1.13
CA ARG A 43 3.27 -2.99 0.68
C ARG A 43 4.55 -2.87 1.48
N VAL A 44 5.61 -2.41 0.83
CA VAL A 44 6.92 -2.18 1.48
C VAL A 44 7.30 -0.70 1.53
N THR A 45 6.71 0.13 0.66
CA THR A 45 6.83 1.59 0.67
C THR A 45 5.61 2.23 0.00
N ASP A 46 5.37 3.51 0.22
CA ASP A 46 4.25 4.27 -0.34
C ASP A 46 4.51 4.77 -1.78
N GLY A 47 5.76 4.76 -2.25
CA GLY A 47 6.14 5.20 -3.60
C GLY A 47 7.62 4.99 -3.92
N VAL A 48 8.01 5.36 -5.15
CA VAL A 48 9.40 5.31 -5.63
C VAL A 48 9.76 6.63 -6.28
N ASP A 49 10.84 7.29 -5.84
CA ASP A 49 11.36 8.53 -6.45
C ASP A 49 10.26 9.61 -6.65
N GLY A 50 9.34 9.73 -5.69
CA GLY A 50 8.20 10.65 -5.74
C GLY A 50 7.06 10.24 -6.69
N ALA A 51 7.04 9.00 -7.18
CA ALA A 51 5.89 8.35 -7.78
C ALA A 51 5.12 7.58 -6.70
N GLY A 52 4.16 8.26 -6.07
CA GLY A 52 3.30 7.67 -5.04
C GLY A 52 2.35 6.62 -5.62
N VAL A 53 2.09 5.56 -4.85
CA VAL A 53 1.23 4.44 -5.24
C VAL A 53 0.25 4.13 -4.10
N ASN A 54 -1.05 4.27 -4.36
CA ASN A 54 -2.12 3.91 -3.43
C ASN A 54 -2.79 2.57 -3.82
N ALA A 55 -3.95 2.25 -3.24
CA ALA A 55 -4.75 1.07 -3.56
C ALA A 55 -5.11 0.96 -5.06
N ALA A 56 -5.55 2.05 -5.68
CA ALA A 56 -5.87 2.08 -7.11
C ALA A 56 -4.61 1.97 -7.98
N GLY A 57 -3.51 2.59 -7.53
CA GLY A 57 -2.20 2.48 -8.17
C GLY A 57 -1.73 1.02 -8.28
N MET A 58 -1.96 0.19 -7.26
CA MET A 58 -1.63 -1.25 -7.32
C MET A 58 -2.46 -2.04 -8.34
N LEU A 59 -3.58 -1.49 -8.82
CA LEU A 59 -4.36 -2.04 -9.93
C LEU A 59 -3.98 -1.45 -11.29
N GLY A 60 -2.92 -0.63 -11.36
CA GLY A 60 -2.47 0.05 -12.57
C GLY A 60 -3.17 1.37 -12.86
N VAL A 61 -3.99 1.89 -11.93
CA VAL A 61 -4.66 3.19 -12.08
C VAL A 61 -3.84 4.27 -11.39
N VAL A 62 -3.10 5.04 -12.18
CA VAL A 62 -2.25 6.13 -11.67
C VAL A 62 -3.07 7.38 -11.43
N TRP A 63 -3.07 7.86 -10.19
CA TRP A 63 -3.65 9.16 -9.85
C TRP A 63 -2.65 10.28 -10.15
N ALA A 64 -2.87 11.01 -11.24
CA ALA A 64 -1.98 12.07 -11.71
C ALA A 64 -2.50 13.46 -11.29
N SER A 65 -2.52 13.74 -9.99
CA SER A 65 -2.99 15.04 -9.45
C SER A 65 -2.04 16.20 -9.75
N GLU A 66 -0.75 15.93 -9.97
CA GLU A 66 0.25 16.94 -10.26
C GLU A 66 0.72 16.84 -11.72
N VAL A 67 1.01 18.01 -12.30
CA VAL A 67 1.64 18.11 -13.62
C VAL A 67 2.96 17.34 -13.60
N GLY A 68 3.14 16.46 -14.59
CA GLY A 68 4.34 15.63 -14.73
C GLY A 68 4.29 14.29 -13.97
N THR A 69 3.24 13.98 -13.19
CA THR A 69 3.11 12.66 -12.54
C THR A 69 3.16 11.52 -13.55
N ALA A 70 2.42 11.63 -14.65
CA ALA A 70 2.39 10.62 -15.71
C ALA A 70 3.77 10.45 -16.37
N GLU A 71 4.48 11.54 -16.67
CA GLU A 71 5.82 11.48 -17.27
C GLU A 71 6.87 10.89 -16.30
N LYS A 72 6.74 11.19 -15.01
CA LYS A 72 7.55 10.55 -13.97
C LYS A 72 7.36 9.03 -13.96
N TRP A 73 6.10 8.57 -13.95
CA TRP A 73 5.77 7.14 -14.01
C TRP A 73 6.30 6.47 -15.28
N LYS A 74 6.18 7.12 -16.45
CA LYS A 74 6.72 6.62 -17.71
C LYS A 74 8.25 6.49 -17.65
N ARG A 75 8.95 7.51 -17.15
CA ARG A 75 10.42 7.52 -17.03
C ARG A 75 10.93 6.45 -16.08
N LEU A 76 10.28 6.27 -14.92
CA LEU A 76 10.67 5.25 -13.94
C LEU A 76 10.33 3.83 -14.42
N GLY A 77 9.33 3.69 -15.28
CA GLY A 77 8.79 2.42 -15.73
C GLY A 77 7.72 1.90 -14.76
N PRO A 78 6.43 1.86 -15.15
CA PRO A 78 5.34 1.47 -14.25
C PRO A 78 5.53 0.10 -13.60
N ARG A 79 6.12 -0.86 -14.33
CA ARG A 79 6.43 -2.20 -13.79
C ARG A 79 7.48 -2.15 -12.68
N ARG A 80 8.49 -1.30 -12.82
CA ARG A 80 9.52 -1.09 -11.79
C ARG A 80 8.89 -0.50 -10.54
N VAL A 81 8.10 0.58 -10.71
CA VAL A 81 7.39 1.25 -9.61
C VAL A 81 6.52 0.25 -8.85
N LEU A 82 5.66 -0.51 -9.54
CA LEU A 82 4.76 -1.48 -8.90
C LEU A 82 5.49 -2.63 -8.19
N ARG A 83 6.63 -3.09 -8.74
CA ARG A 83 7.45 -4.13 -8.11
C ARG A 83 8.09 -3.63 -6.81
N GLU A 84 8.57 -2.39 -6.81
CA GLU A 84 9.30 -1.82 -5.68
C GLU A 84 8.39 -1.37 -4.53
N VAL A 85 7.13 -1.00 -4.80
CA VAL A 85 6.19 -0.66 -3.73
C VAL A 85 5.48 -1.86 -3.10
N GLY A 86 5.49 -3.01 -3.77
CA GLY A 86 4.94 -4.27 -3.28
C GLY A 86 6.03 -5.27 -2.91
N VAL A 87 5.64 -6.52 -2.64
CA VAL A 87 6.59 -7.62 -2.45
C VAL A 87 6.95 -8.17 -3.83
N GLY A 88 8.09 -7.73 -4.37
CA GLY A 88 8.61 -8.19 -5.66
C GLY A 88 8.90 -9.69 -5.68
N LYS A 89 8.73 -10.32 -6.85
CA LYS A 89 9.34 -11.60 -7.19
C LYS A 89 10.55 -11.38 -8.07
#